data_AF-A0A967VWW2-F1
#
_entry.id   AF-A0A967VWW2-F1
#
_cell.length_a   1.000
_cell.length_b   1.000
_cell.length_c   1.000
_cell.angle_alpha   90.00
_cell.angle_beta   90.00
_cell.angle_gamma   90.00
#
_symmetry.space_group_name_H-M   'P 1'
#
loop_
_entity.id
_entity.type
_entity.pdbx_description
1 polymer ?
#
loop_
_entity_poly.entity_id
_entity_poly.type
_entity_poly.pdbx_seq_one_letter_code
_entity_poly.pdbx_strand_id
1 'polypeptide(L)'
;MADTPWSGDLNKKLYLQSGQFTSTLKTSEYVGGIDLSMQGITWDGTNTPWAGYTAGKLYLQSGQFTSTLKTSEAIGGVDSSIQGVTWDGTDSPWVGNEADKLYLQSGQFTSTIKASQSFQGVNTACVGISYDGTNTPFCGTTAPEKTFLASGQFESTLKTSQNITAWNDGPQGISWDGTNTPWVGNMATEDKMFLMSGQFTSTLKQSLSISTIDSKVASICTNDVNARLGISAGVVVPVLYYHYAHH
;
A
#
# COMPACT_ATOMS: atom_id res chain seq x y z
N MET A 1 16.84 7.12 -6.48
CA MET A 1 15.62 7.32 -5.67
C MET A 1 14.58 6.36 -6.20
N ALA A 2 13.87 5.66 -5.33
CA ALA A 2 12.77 4.78 -5.71
C ALA A 2 11.68 5.56 -6.45
N ASP A 3 11.01 4.93 -7.40
CA ASP A 3 9.81 5.46 -8.01
C ASP A 3 8.60 5.24 -7.09
N THR A 4 7.54 5.99 -7.36
CA THR A 4 6.33 5.98 -6.55
C THR A 4 5.17 5.42 -7.38
N PRO A 5 4.79 4.14 -7.20
CA PRO A 5 3.52 3.63 -7.70
C PRO A 5 2.35 4.20 -6.89
N TRP A 6 1.28 4.58 -7.57
CA TRP A 6 0.05 5.04 -6.94
C TRP A 6 -1.17 4.71 -7.81
N SER A 7 -2.36 4.74 -7.22
CA SER A 7 -3.62 4.49 -7.91
C SER A 7 -4.52 5.73 -7.89
N GLY A 8 -5.13 6.02 -9.04
CA GLY A 8 -6.17 7.03 -9.18
C GLY A 8 -7.50 6.38 -9.50
N ASP A 9 -8.48 6.60 -8.63
CA ASP A 9 -9.82 6.07 -8.76
C ASP A 9 -10.62 6.83 -9.81
N LEU A 10 -10.38 8.11 -10.10
CA LEU A 10 -11.24 8.81 -11.08
C LEU A 10 -11.00 8.27 -12.48
N ASN A 11 -9.74 8.19 -12.90
CA ASN A 11 -9.37 7.73 -14.24
C ASN A 11 -9.23 6.21 -14.34
N LYS A 12 -9.38 5.48 -13.23
CA LYS A 12 -9.21 4.02 -13.16
C LYS A 12 -7.82 3.61 -13.64
N LYS A 13 -6.81 4.28 -13.11
CA LYS A 13 -5.43 4.13 -13.55
C LYS A 13 -4.48 3.81 -12.41
N LEU A 14 -3.53 2.94 -12.72
CA LEU A 14 -2.30 2.79 -11.98
C LEU A 14 -1.25 3.73 -12.58
N TYR A 15 -0.44 4.37 -11.75
CA TYR A 15 0.52 5.37 -12.18
C TYR A 15 1.91 5.08 -11.61
N LEU A 16 2.94 5.27 -12.44
CA LEU A 16 4.34 5.28 -12.00
C LEU A 16 4.88 6.69 -12.07
N GLN A 17 5.25 7.25 -10.92
CA GLN A 17 5.93 8.53 -10.88
C GLN A 17 7.42 8.36 -10.69
N SER A 18 8.22 9.15 -11.40
CA SER A 18 9.68 9.13 -11.26
C SER A 18 10.09 9.64 -9.89
N GLY A 19 10.92 8.88 -9.19
CA GLY A 19 11.38 9.26 -7.86
C GLY A 19 10.24 9.37 -6.84
N GLN A 20 10.57 9.94 -5.69
CA GLN A 20 9.61 10.33 -4.68
C GLN A 20 9.18 11.78 -4.91
N PHE A 21 7.91 11.98 -5.28
CA PHE A 21 7.27 13.30 -5.36
C PHE A 21 7.90 14.26 -6.38
N THR A 22 8.24 13.77 -7.58
CA THR A 22 8.49 14.64 -8.74
C THR A 22 7.27 14.68 -9.65
N SER A 23 7.05 15.74 -10.42
CA SER A 23 5.87 15.82 -11.32
C SER A 23 5.98 14.95 -12.59
N THR A 24 7.08 14.21 -12.77
CA THR A 24 7.28 13.43 -14.00
C THR A 24 6.62 12.06 -13.88
N LEU A 25 5.47 11.91 -14.53
CA LEU A 25 4.84 10.62 -14.76
C LEU A 25 5.69 9.80 -15.74
N LYS A 26 6.12 8.60 -15.34
CA LYS A 26 6.88 7.67 -16.19
C LYS A 26 5.96 6.88 -17.10
N THR A 27 4.89 6.32 -16.52
CA THR A 27 3.89 5.55 -17.23
C THR A 27 2.58 5.50 -16.43
N SER A 28 1.51 5.10 -17.07
CA SER A 28 0.24 4.78 -16.42
C SER A 28 -0.45 3.64 -17.16
N GLU A 29 -1.22 2.84 -16.45
CA GLU A 29 -2.03 1.76 -17.02
C GLU A 29 -3.50 1.95 -16.68
N TYR A 30 -4.36 1.91 -17.68
CA TYR A 30 -5.80 1.94 -17.49
C TYR A 30 -6.33 0.55 -17.13
N VAL A 31 -6.98 0.43 -15.98
CA VAL A 31 -7.52 -0.83 -15.46
C VAL A 31 -9.04 -0.81 -15.33
N GLY A 32 -9.71 0.22 -15.86
CA GLY A 32 -11.18 0.34 -15.82
C GLY A 32 -11.95 -0.76 -16.57
N GLY A 33 -11.27 -1.52 -17.44
CA GLY A 33 -11.82 -2.75 -18.03
C GLY A 33 -11.79 -3.97 -17.09
N ILE A 34 -11.08 -3.87 -15.96
CA ILE A 34 -10.90 -4.95 -14.96
C ILE A 34 -11.70 -4.64 -13.69
N ASP A 35 -11.57 -3.44 -13.14
CA ASP A 35 -12.34 -2.96 -11.99
C ASP A 35 -12.67 -1.47 -12.13
N LEU A 36 -13.85 -1.08 -11.68
CA LEU A 36 -14.35 0.28 -11.75
C LEU A 36 -14.03 1.11 -10.51
N SER A 37 -13.38 0.57 -9.48
CA SER A 37 -12.86 1.37 -8.39
C SER A 37 -11.63 0.77 -7.75
N MET A 38 -10.59 1.56 -7.61
CA MET A 38 -9.30 1.13 -7.06
C MET A 38 -9.12 1.74 -5.68
N GLN A 39 -8.67 0.95 -4.71
CA GLN A 39 -8.45 1.45 -3.35
C GLN A 39 -7.04 1.20 -2.83
N GLY A 40 -6.39 0.10 -3.22
CA GLY A 40 -5.04 -0.26 -2.75
C GLY A 40 -4.07 -0.57 -3.89
N ILE A 41 -2.78 -0.30 -3.68
CA ILE A 41 -1.69 -0.68 -4.57
C ILE A 41 -0.41 -0.92 -3.78
N THR A 42 0.36 -1.93 -4.18
CA THR A 42 1.72 -2.15 -3.68
C THR A 42 2.65 -2.66 -4.80
N TRP A 43 3.91 -2.86 -4.44
CA TRP A 43 4.91 -3.49 -5.28
C TRP A 43 5.55 -4.65 -4.50
N ASP A 44 5.62 -5.82 -5.13
CA ASP A 44 6.19 -7.03 -4.52
C ASP A 44 7.68 -7.27 -4.86
N GLY A 45 8.27 -6.42 -5.72
CA GLY A 45 9.61 -6.60 -6.30
C GLY A 45 9.61 -7.07 -7.76
N THR A 46 8.51 -7.64 -8.24
CA THR A 46 8.33 -8.29 -9.55
C THR A 46 6.98 -7.98 -10.22
N ASN A 47 5.90 -7.90 -9.46
CA ASN A 47 4.52 -7.71 -9.89
C ASN A 47 3.87 -6.60 -9.06
N THR A 48 2.74 -6.10 -9.55
CA THR A 48 1.92 -5.07 -8.89
C THR A 48 0.66 -5.72 -8.32
N PRO A 49 0.61 -5.99 -7.00
CA PRO A 49 -0.65 -6.29 -6.32
C PRO A 49 -1.47 -5.01 -6.12
N TRP A 50 -2.77 -5.08 -6.36
CA TRP A 50 -3.70 -3.97 -6.14
C TRP A 50 -5.09 -4.47 -5.75
N ALA A 51 -5.88 -3.59 -5.15
CA ALA A 51 -7.20 -3.88 -4.62
C ALA A 51 -8.29 -3.17 -5.46
N GLY A 52 -9.18 -3.97 -6.04
CA GLY A 52 -10.36 -3.51 -6.76
C GLY A 52 -11.59 -3.60 -5.88
N TYR A 53 -12.14 -2.44 -5.56
CA TYR A 53 -13.25 -2.28 -4.64
C TYR A 53 -14.58 -2.73 -5.24
N THR A 54 -14.82 -2.46 -6.53
CA THR A 54 -16.12 -2.74 -7.13
C THR A 54 -16.34 -4.24 -7.33
N ALA A 55 -15.29 -4.96 -7.75
CA ALA A 55 -15.37 -6.41 -7.89
C ALA A 55 -15.11 -7.16 -6.56
N GLY A 56 -14.69 -6.46 -5.50
CA GLY A 56 -14.30 -7.07 -4.23
C GLY A 56 -13.15 -8.06 -4.42
N LYS A 57 -12.10 -7.63 -5.13
CA LYS A 57 -11.01 -8.51 -5.57
C LYS A 57 -9.64 -7.94 -5.30
N LEU A 58 -8.73 -8.85 -4.95
CA LEU A 58 -7.30 -8.64 -5.00
C LEU A 58 -6.79 -9.05 -6.38
N TYR A 59 -5.96 -8.22 -7.01
CA TYR A 59 -5.45 -8.44 -8.36
C TYR A 59 -3.94 -8.43 -8.37
N LEU A 60 -3.32 -9.37 -9.06
CA LEU A 60 -1.88 -9.42 -9.27
C LEU A 60 -1.57 -9.23 -10.75
N GLN A 61 -1.02 -8.07 -11.11
CA GLN A 61 -0.56 -7.80 -12.47
C GLN A 61 0.93 -8.02 -12.60
N SER A 62 1.37 -8.64 -13.70
CA SER A 62 2.80 -8.83 -13.95
C SER A 62 3.54 -7.50 -14.12
N GLY A 63 4.79 -7.44 -13.66
CA GLY A 63 5.64 -6.28 -13.86
C GLY A 63 5.09 -5.01 -13.22
N GLN A 64 5.84 -3.93 -13.36
CA GLN A 64 5.45 -2.62 -12.84
C GLN A 64 4.53 -1.93 -13.86
N PHE A 65 3.28 -2.39 -13.91
CA PHE A 65 2.22 -1.96 -14.85
C PHE A 65 2.32 -2.59 -16.25
N THR A 66 2.59 -3.89 -16.34
CA THR A 66 2.29 -4.59 -17.60
C THR A 66 0.89 -5.16 -17.53
N SER A 67 0.13 -5.00 -18.60
CA SER A 67 -1.33 -5.21 -18.64
C SER A 67 -1.79 -6.65 -18.38
N THR A 68 -0.87 -7.60 -18.23
CA THR A 68 -1.22 -9.01 -18.05
C THR A 68 -1.58 -9.28 -16.59
N LEU A 69 -2.86 -9.47 -16.33
CA LEU A 69 -3.35 -9.98 -15.06
C LEU A 69 -2.87 -11.44 -14.90
N LYS A 70 -2.08 -11.71 -13.87
CA LYS A 70 -1.59 -13.06 -13.55
C LYS A 70 -2.64 -13.89 -12.84
N THR A 71 -3.26 -13.27 -11.84
CA THR A 71 -4.33 -13.89 -11.04
C THR A 71 -5.16 -12.81 -10.35
N SER A 72 -6.33 -13.20 -9.86
CA SER A 72 -7.16 -12.39 -8.97
C SER A 72 -7.87 -13.29 -7.97
N GLU A 73 -8.11 -12.79 -6.76
CA GLU A 73 -8.85 -13.49 -5.72
C GLU A 73 -10.04 -12.66 -5.26
N ALA A 74 -11.23 -13.28 -5.23
CA ALA A 74 -12.42 -12.66 -4.69
C ALA A 74 -12.45 -12.78 -3.17
N ILE A 75 -12.69 -11.67 -2.48
CA ILE A 75 -12.70 -11.62 -1.01
C ILE A 75 -14.10 -11.78 -0.41
N GLY A 76 -15.15 -11.91 -1.23
CA GLY A 76 -16.56 -11.90 -0.78
C GLY A 76 -16.97 -13.00 0.21
N GLY A 77 -16.12 -14.01 0.44
CA GLY A 77 -16.30 -15.00 1.51
C GLY A 77 -15.64 -14.62 2.84
N VAL A 78 -14.92 -13.50 2.88
CA VAL A 78 -14.11 -13.02 4.02
C VAL A 78 -14.54 -11.63 4.46
N ASP A 79 -14.72 -10.71 3.51
CA ASP A 79 -15.18 -9.33 3.75
C ASP A 79 -16.03 -8.85 2.56
N SER A 80 -16.79 -7.77 2.75
CA SER A 80 -17.68 -7.22 1.73
C SER A 80 -16.98 -6.26 0.76
N SER A 81 -15.89 -5.62 1.19
CA SER A 81 -15.12 -4.72 0.34
C SER A 81 -13.69 -4.57 0.81
N ILE A 82 -12.78 -4.38 -0.15
CA ILE A 82 -11.36 -4.20 0.09
C ILE A 82 -10.97 -2.74 -0.09
N GLN A 83 -10.22 -2.20 0.87
CA GLN A 83 -9.77 -0.80 0.87
C GLN A 83 -8.27 -0.66 0.63
N GLY A 84 -7.45 -1.59 1.10
CA GLY A 84 -6.00 -1.47 1.00
C GLY A 84 -5.33 -2.81 0.83
N VAL A 85 -4.15 -2.83 0.23
CA VAL A 85 -3.30 -4.03 0.14
C VAL A 85 -1.83 -3.64 0.21
N THR A 86 -1.02 -4.48 0.85
CA THR A 86 0.43 -4.40 0.81
C THR A 86 1.06 -5.78 0.66
N TRP A 87 2.38 -5.84 0.67
CA TRP A 87 3.17 -7.08 0.56
C TRP A 87 4.28 -7.05 1.59
N ASP A 88 4.39 -8.09 2.41
CA ASP A 88 5.40 -8.17 3.47
C ASP A 88 6.69 -8.93 3.07
N GLY A 89 6.72 -9.48 1.85
CA GLY A 89 7.79 -10.38 1.37
C GLY A 89 7.36 -11.85 1.24
N THR A 90 6.28 -12.27 1.88
CA THR A 90 5.79 -13.66 2.00
C THR A 90 4.28 -13.79 1.81
N ASP A 91 3.50 -12.89 2.41
CA ASP A 91 2.05 -12.86 2.51
C ASP A 91 1.50 -11.49 2.10
N SER A 92 0.19 -11.41 1.88
CA SER A 92 -0.52 -10.21 1.46
C SER A 92 -1.37 -9.65 2.59
N PRO A 93 -0.88 -8.65 3.36
CA PRO A 93 -1.73 -7.89 4.27
C PRO A 93 -2.70 -7.01 3.49
N TRP A 94 -3.97 -6.97 3.89
CA TRP A 94 -4.99 -6.11 3.28
C TRP A 94 -6.02 -5.61 4.29
N VAL A 95 -6.78 -4.57 3.92
CA VAL A 95 -7.81 -3.94 4.76
C VAL A 95 -9.18 -4.19 4.19
N GLY A 96 -10.10 -4.69 5.02
CA GLY A 96 -11.52 -4.82 4.70
C GLY A 96 -12.39 -3.82 5.46
N ASN A 97 -13.57 -3.55 4.93
CA ASN A 97 -14.47 -2.50 5.42
C ASN A 97 -15.39 -2.97 6.55
N GLU A 98 -15.94 -4.20 6.47
CA GLU A 98 -17.11 -4.58 7.28
C GLU A 98 -16.86 -4.54 8.80
N ALA A 99 -15.61 -4.77 9.21
CA ALA A 99 -15.23 -4.76 10.62
C ALA A 99 -13.95 -3.95 10.92
N ASP A 100 -13.57 -3.03 10.02
CA ASP A 100 -12.29 -2.31 10.04
C ASP A 100 -11.14 -3.26 10.37
N LYS A 101 -11.12 -4.38 9.64
CA LYS A 101 -10.20 -5.48 9.88
C LYS A 101 -9.03 -5.37 8.93
N LEU A 102 -7.87 -5.64 9.49
CA LEU A 102 -6.72 -6.01 8.71
C LEU A 102 -6.65 -7.52 8.63
N TYR A 103 -6.34 -8.05 7.45
CA TYR A 103 -6.29 -9.47 7.16
C TYR A 103 -4.89 -9.83 6.67
N LEU A 104 -4.35 -10.95 7.15
CA LEU A 104 -3.15 -11.57 6.62
C LEU A 104 -3.56 -12.72 5.72
N GLN A 105 -3.39 -12.58 4.41
CA GLN A 105 -3.63 -13.65 3.47
C GLN A 105 -2.33 -14.30 3.05
N SER A 106 -2.29 -15.64 3.02
CA SER A 106 -1.07 -16.34 2.68
C SER A 106 -0.66 -16.14 1.22
N GLY A 107 0.63 -15.91 0.97
CA GLY A 107 1.16 -15.77 -0.38
C GLY A 107 0.57 -14.58 -1.15
N GLN A 108 0.81 -14.57 -2.46
CA GLN A 108 0.28 -13.56 -3.38
C GLN A 108 -1.13 -13.94 -3.83
N PHE A 109 -2.07 -13.86 -2.87
CA PHE A 109 -3.48 -14.20 -3.05
C PHE A 109 -3.75 -15.70 -3.17
N THR A 110 -3.07 -16.51 -2.35
CA THR A 110 -3.52 -17.88 -2.11
C THR A 110 -4.59 -17.81 -1.01
N SER A 111 -5.75 -18.41 -1.21
CA SER A 111 -7.03 -18.09 -0.54
C SER A 111 -7.10 -18.24 0.99
N THR A 112 -6.01 -18.64 1.66
CA THR A 112 -6.02 -18.89 3.10
C THR A 112 -5.74 -17.61 3.89
N ILE A 113 -6.73 -17.17 4.66
CA ILE A 113 -6.54 -16.15 5.70
C ILE A 113 -5.80 -16.79 6.89
N LYS A 114 -4.60 -16.30 7.17
CA LYS A 114 -3.76 -16.75 8.29
C LYS A 114 -4.17 -16.11 9.61
N ALA A 115 -4.52 -14.83 9.54
CA ALA A 115 -4.89 -14.03 10.70
C ALA A 115 -5.80 -12.87 10.27
N SER A 116 -6.57 -12.35 11.21
CA SER A 116 -7.28 -11.08 11.04
C SER A 116 -7.34 -10.37 12.38
N GLN A 117 -7.32 -9.04 12.35
CA GLN A 117 -7.38 -8.20 13.54
C GLN A 117 -8.28 -7.00 13.27
N SER A 118 -9.27 -6.78 14.13
CA SER A 118 -10.10 -5.57 14.05
C SER A 118 -9.37 -4.39 14.69
N PHE A 119 -9.51 -3.22 14.07
CA PHE A 119 -9.00 -1.94 14.55
C PHE A 119 -10.11 -0.95 14.91
N GLN A 120 -11.37 -1.38 15.04
CA GLN A 120 -12.50 -0.51 15.39
C GLN A 120 -12.30 0.28 16.70
N GLY A 121 -11.50 -0.23 17.65
CA GLY A 121 -11.15 0.48 18.88
C GLY A 121 -10.07 1.57 18.73
N VAL A 122 -9.42 1.65 17.57
CA VAL A 122 -8.35 2.60 17.26
C VAL A 122 -8.80 3.59 16.17
N ASN A 123 -9.38 3.08 15.09
CA ASN A 123 -9.90 3.86 13.98
C ASN A 123 -11.01 3.09 13.26
N THR A 124 -12.12 3.76 12.98
CA THR A 124 -13.16 3.27 12.09
C THR A 124 -12.86 3.74 10.66
N ALA A 125 -13.17 2.96 9.63
CA ALA A 125 -12.80 3.21 8.23
C ALA A 125 -11.29 3.25 7.96
N CYS A 126 -10.59 2.15 8.25
CA CYS A 126 -9.21 1.96 7.77
C CYS A 126 -9.20 1.82 6.23
N VAL A 127 -8.33 2.55 5.54
CA VAL A 127 -8.28 2.54 4.06
C VAL A 127 -6.89 2.24 3.50
N GLY A 128 -5.84 2.85 4.05
CA GLY A 128 -4.46 2.62 3.62
C GLY A 128 -3.71 1.69 4.55
N ILE A 129 -2.86 0.82 3.99
CA ILE A 129 -1.97 -0.08 4.74
C ILE A 129 -0.60 -0.19 4.07
N SER A 130 0.44 -0.30 4.88
CA SER A 130 1.79 -0.69 4.48
C SER A 130 2.39 -1.68 5.47
N TYR A 131 3.59 -2.16 5.18
CA TYR A 131 4.39 -2.95 6.10
C TYR A 131 5.85 -2.51 6.00
N ASP A 132 6.48 -2.18 7.13
CA ASP A 132 7.84 -1.64 7.18
C ASP A 132 8.94 -2.70 7.39
N GLY A 133 8.57 -3.98 7.35
CA GLY A 133 9.43 -5.11 7.72
C GLY A 133 9.28 -5.56 9.18
N THR A 134 8.72 -4.73 10.05
CA THR A 134 8.57 -4.96 11.51
C THR A 134 7.19 -4.60 12.06
N ASN A 135 6.58 -3.52 11.58
CA ASN A 135 5.37 -2.88 12.06
C ASN A 135 4.43 -2.62 10.87
N THR A 136 3.17 -2.29 11.19
CA THR A 136 2.12 -2.03 10.21
C THR A 136 1.74 -0.54 10.21
N PRO A 137 2.29 0.28 9.29
CA PRO A 137 1.74 1.58 8.94
C PRO A 137 0.31 1.46 8.39
N PHE A 138 -0.63 2.28 8.85
CA PHE A 138 -1.97 2.37 8.26
C PHE A 138 -2.56 3.78 8.43
N CYS A 139 -3.61 4.07 7.67
CA CYS A 139 -4.40 5.30 7.83
C CYS A 139 -5.90 5.00 7.70
N GLY A 140 -6.71 5.90 8.21
CA GLY A 140 -8.16 5.82 8.08
C GLY A 140 -8.80 7.20 8.12
N THR A 141 -10.06 7.26 7.71
CA THR A 141 -10.76 8.51 7.38
C THR A 141 -11.62 9.05 8.52
N THR A 142 -11.67 8.40 9.69
CA THR A 142 -12.41 8.93 10.83
C THR A 142 -11.64 10.08 11.50
N ALA A 143 -12.34 11.18 11.73
CA ALA A 143 -11.79 12.35 12.40
C ALA A 143 -11.42 12.05 13.88
N PRO A 144 -10.31 12.61 14.40
CA PRO A 144 -9.32 13.39 13.67
C PRO A 144 -8.49 12.52 12.72
N GLU A 145 -8.21 13.03 11.52
CA GLU A 145 -7.46 12.31 10.50
C GLU A 145 -6.06 12.01 10.99
N LYS A 146 -5.73 10.72 10.94
CA LYS A 146 -4.51 10.21 11.52
C LYS A 146 -3.87 9.17 10.63
N THR A 147 -2.57 9.11 10.76
CA THR A 147 -1.74 7.99 10.32
C THR A 147 -1.30 7.24 11.59
N PHE A 148 -1.27 5.91 11.54
CA PHE A 148 -1.03 5.03 12.69
C PHE A 148 0.10 4.04 12.41
N LEU A 149 0.82 3.66 13.45
CA LEU A 149 1.82 2.60 13.43
C LEU A 149 1.47 1.55 14.49
N ALA A 150 1.00 0.38 14.06
CA ALA A 150 0.78 -0.77 14.95
C ALA A 150 2.05 -1.63 15.04
N SER A 151 2.31 -2.23 16.20
CA SER A 151 3.43 -3.17 16.34
C SER A 151 3.20 -4.44 15.53
N GLY A 152 4.30 -5.02 15.05
CA GLY A 152 4.23 -6.30 14.36
C GLY A 152 3.43 -6.25 13.06
N GLN A 153 3.15 -7.45 12.57
CA GLN A 153 2.15 -7.70 11.56
C GLN A 153 0.86 -8.12 12.27
N PHE A 154 -0.02 -7.16 12.56
CA PHE A 154 -1.31 -7.35 13.25
C PHE A 154 -1.26 -7.60 14.76
N GLU A 155 -0.22 -7.13 15.46
CA GLU A 155 -0.33 -7.01 16.91
C GLU A 155 -1.17 -5.77 17.24
N SER A 156 -2.17 -5.92 18.10
CA SER A 156 -3.16 -4.88 18.41
C SER A 156 -2.62 -3.66 19.17
N THR A 157 -1.31 -3.56 19.36
CA THR A 157 -0.70 -2.47 20.14
C THR A 157 -0.33 -1.34 19.20
N LEU A 158 -1.07 -0.23 19.31
CA LEU A 158 -0.70 1.02 18.66
C LEU A 158 0.61 1.53 19.29
N LYS A 159 1.67 1.66 18.49
CA LYS A 159 2.95 2.24 18.94
C LYS A 159 2.88 3.75 18.96
N THR A 160 2.34 4.33 17.90
CA THR A 160 2.19 5.79 17.77
C THR A 160 1.12 6.12 16.72
N SER A 161 0.67 7.37 16.73
CA SER A 161 -0.17 7.95 15.69
C SER A 161 0.20 9.41 15.47
N GLN A 162 0.10 9.88 14.23
CA GLN A 162 0.31 11.28 13.87
C GLN A 162 -0.99 11.89 13.36
N ASN A 163 -1.43 12.98 14.00
CA ASN A 163 -2.55 13.80 13.51
C ASN A 163 -2.11 14.57 12.27
N ILE A 164 -2.89 14.44 11.19
CA ILE A 164 -2.62 15.05 9.88
C ILE A 164 -3.73 16.01 9.44
N THR A 165 -4.73 16.31 10.28
CA THR A 165 -5.87 17.21 9.97
C THR A 165 -5.43 18.59 9.48
N ALA A 166 -4.25 19.08 9.91
CA ALA A 166 -3.69 20.35 9.43
C ALA A 166 -3.21 20.32 7.97
N TRP A 167 -3.06 19.13 7.38
CA TRP A 167 -2.55 18.93 6.02
C TRP A 167 -3.56 18.26 5.10
N ASN A 168 -4.43 17.42 5.63
CA ASN A 168 -5.41 16.64 4.87
C ASN A 168 -6.59 16.19 5.76
N ASP A 169 -7.77 16.14 5.15
CA ASP A 169 -9.06 15.78 5.75
C ASP A 169 -9.63 14.44 5.20
N GLY A 170 -8.81 13.63 4.51
CA GLY A 170 -9.27 12.40 3.88
C GLY A 170 -8.12 11.49 3.41
N PRO A 171 -7.29 10.94 4.33
CA PRO A 171 -6.18 10.08 3.94
C PRO A 171 -6.71 8.80 3.30
N GLN A 172 -6.09 8.37 2.21
CA GLN A 172 -6.54 7.19 1.43
C GLN A 172 -5.49 6.08 1.41
N GLY A 173 -4.21 6.45 1.30
CA GLY A 173 -3.12 5.49 1.20
C GLY A 173 -1.89 5.93 1.96
N ILE A 174 -1.08 4.95 2.38
CA ILE A 174 0.15 5.17 3.13
C ILE A 174 1.19 4.13 2.75
N SER A 175 2.45 4.54 2.76
CA SER A 175 3.60 3.67 2.55
C SER A 175 4.72 3.98 3.53
N TRP A 176 5.64 3.05 3.65
CA TRP A 176 6.98 3.29 4.17
C TRP A 176 8.01 3.14 3.06
N ASP A 177 9.03 3.99 3.03
CA ASP A 177 10.09 3.92 2.01
C ASP A 177 11.48 3.50 2.55
N GLY A 178 11.55 3.14 3.83
CA GLY A 178 12.81 2.90 4.54
C GLY A 178 13.36 4.12 5.30
N THR A 179 12.90 5.33 4.98
CA THR A 179 13.37 6.60 5.54
C THR A 179 12.25 7.59 5.87
N ASN A 180 11.21 7.69 5.05
CA ASN A 180 10.10 8.62 5.15
C ASN A 180 8.77 7.88 4.99
N THR A 181 7.69 8.58 5.32
CA THR A 181 6.32 8.08 5.21
C THR A 181 5.60 8.79 4.05
N PRO A 182 5.60 8.23 2.82
CA PRO A 182 4.70 8.66 1.76
C PRO A 182 3.25 8.36 2.12
N TRP A 183 2.34 9.28 1.83
CA TRP A 183 0.91 9.04 1.93
C TRP A 183 0.15 9.90 0.92
N VAL A 184 -1.10 9.55 0.68
CA VAL A 184 -2.00 10.26 -0.23
C VAL A 184 -3.30 10.53 0.48
N GLY A 185 -3.95 11.63 0.09
CA GLY A 185 -5.25 11.97 0.62
C GLY A 185 -6.05 12.78 -0.38
N ASN A 186 -7.35 12.57 -0.31
CA ASN A 186 -8.33 13.40 -1.02
C ASN A 186 -8.63 14.60 -0.14
N MET A 187 -8.70 15.79 -0.73
CA MET A 187 -9.10 17.00 -0.02
C MET A 187 -10.24 17.69 -0.75
N ALA A 188 -11.01 18.50 -0.02
CA ALA A 188 -12.05 19.31 -0.63
C ALA A 188 -11.53 20.23 -1.76
N THR A 189 -10.26 20.64 -1.71
CA THR A 189 -9.67 21.62 -2.64
C THR A 189 -8.71 21.03 -3.67
N GLU A 190 -7.95 20.00 -3.30
CA GLU A 190 -6.96 19.37 -4.19
C GLU A 190 -6.44 18.04 -3.63
N ASP A 191 -6.36 17.05 -4.51
CA ASP A 191 -5.76 15.77 -4.18
C ASP A 191 -4.24 15.86 -4.23
N LYS A 192 -3.62 15.29 -3.20
CA LYS A 192 -2.19 15.43 -2.96
C LYS A 192 -1.56 14.11 -2.58
N MET A 193 -0.30 14.01 -2.97
CA MET A 193 0.65 13.15 -2.31
C MET A 193 1.43 13.98 -1.28
N PHE A 194 1.71 13.39 -0.12
CA PHE A 194 2.52 13.96 0.95
C PHE A 194 3.70 13.07 1.34
N LEU A 195 4.80 13.69 1.76
CA LEU A 195 6.00 13.03 2.27
C LEU A 195 6.34 13.55 3.67
N MET A 196 6.18 12.74 4.70
CA MET A 196 6.61 13.07 6.06
C MET A 196 8.00 12.51 6.34
N SER A 197 8.90 13.28 6.97
CA SER A 197 10.22 12.77 7.34
C SER A 197 10.13 11.69 8.40
N GLY A 198 10.96 10.65 8.30
CA GLY A 198 10.93 9.59 9.29
C GLY A 198 9.61 8.82 9.29
N GLN A 199 9.52 7.88 10.22
CA GLN A 199 8.34 7.07 10.43
C GLN A 199 7.39 7.81 11.39
N PHE A 200 6.30 8.38 10.86
CA PHE A 200 5.24 9.07 11.64
C PHE A 200 5.77 10.22 12.52
N THR A 201 6.56 11.12 11.96
CA THR A 201 6.93 12.37 12.64
C THR A 201 5.96 13.50 12.27
N SER A 202 6.03 14.61 13.01
CA SER A 202 5.23 15.82 12.76
C SER A 202 5.81 16.74 11.67
N THR A 203 6.81 16.30 10.90
CA THR A 203 7.48 17.15 9.90
C THR A 203 7.12 16.72 8.49
N LEU A 204 6.27 17.52 7.84
CA LEU A 204 6.01 17.41 6.40
C LEU A 204 7.21 17.95 5.61
N LYS A 205 7.86 17.10 4.80
CA LYS A 205 8.99 17.50 3.94
C LYS A 205 8.50 18.14 2.65
N GLN A 206 7.48 17.55 2.06
CA GLN A 206 7.01 17.91 0.73
C GLN A 206 5.56 17.47 0.54
N SER A 207 4.84 18.17 -0.32
CA SER A 207 3.59 17.70 -0.92
C SER A 207 3.59 18.01 -2.42
N LEU A 208 2.80 17.24 -3.18
CA LEU A 208 2.64 17.38 -4.62
C LEU A 208 1.16 17.30 -4.95
N SER A 209 0.61 18.34 -5.57
CA SER A 209 -0.74 18.31 -6.13
C SER A 209 -0.76 17.41 -7.36
N ILE A 210 -1.70 16.47 -7.39
CA ILE A 210 -1.87 15.50 -8.48
C ILE A 210 -3.22 15.63 -9.17
N SER A 211 -4.03 16.61 -8.77
CA SER A 211 -5.38 16.87 -9.28
C SER A 211 -5.46 17.06 -10.80
N THR A 212 -4.35 17.46 -11.45
CA THR A 212 -4.26 17.58 -12.93
C THR A 212 -4.00 16.25 -13.62
N ILE A 213 -3.57 15.23 -12.89
CA ILE A 213 -3.32 13.86 -13.37
C ILE A 213 -4.51 12.96 -13.02
N ASP A 214 -4.98 13.01 -11.77
CA ASP A 214 -6.16 12.32 -11.25
C ASP A 214 -6.70 13.09 -10.04
N SER A 215 -8.02 13.29 -9.96
CA SER A 215 -8.67 14.00 -8.86
C SER A 215 -9.52 13.08 -7.99
N LYS A 216 -9.08 11.83 -7.85
CA LYS A 216 -9.48 10.92 -6.77
C LYS A 216 -8.36 9.91 -6.48
N VAL A 217 -7.32 10.33 -5.78
CA VAL A 217 -6.22 9.41 -5.41
C VAL A 217 -6.68 8.36 -4.40
N ALA A 218 -6.23 7.12 -4.56
CA ALA A 218 -6.68 6.00 -3.74
C ALA A 218 -5.56 5.41 -2.88
N SER A 219 -4.40 5.13 -3.46
CA SER A 219 -3.29 4.56 -2.69
C SER A 219 -1.93 4.90 -3.28
N ILE A 220 -0.88 4.69 -2.49
CA ILE A 220 0.51 4.95 -2.81
C ILE A 220 1.40 3.86 -2.22
N CYS A 221 2.50 3.54 -2.90
CA CYS A 221 3.58 2.74 -2.36
C CYS A 221 4.95 3.24 -2.84
N THR A 222 6.03 2.65 -2.32
CA THR A 222 7.36 2.71 -2.94
C THR A 222 7.59 1.46 -3.79
N ASN A 223 8.34 1.58 -4.89
CA ASN A 223 8.80 0.40 -5.62
C ASN A 223 10.16 -0.15 -5.15
N ASP A 224 10.75 0.44 -4.11
CA ASP A 224 11.91 -0.14 -3.43
C ASP A 224 11.43 -1.03 -2.28
N VAL A 225 11.15 -2.29 -2.64
CA VAL A 225 10.67 -3.30 -1.68
C VAL A 225 11.69 -3.57 -0.58
N ASN A 226 12.98 -3.49 -0.88
CA ASN A 226 14.04 -3.76 0.08
C ASN A 226 14.10 -2.64 1.13
N ALA A 227 14.08 -1.39 0.68
CA ALA A 227 14.05 -0.25 1.59
C ALA A 227 12.76 -0.27 2.44
N ARG A 228 11.60 -0.57 1.84
CA ARG A 228 10.34 -0.72 2.57
C ARG A 228 10.42 -1.80 3.65
N LEU A 229 10.98 -2.96 3.35
CA LEU A 229 11.04 -4.09 4.27
C LEU A 229 12.26 -4.05 5.21
N GLY A 230 13.06 -2.98 5.19
CA GLY A 230 14.29 -2.88 5.98
C GLY A 230 15.36 -3.90 5.60
N ILE A 231 15.27 -4.50 4.40
CA ILE A 231 16.25 -5.45 3.89
C ILE A 231 17.45 -4.63 3.39
N SER A 232 18.50 -4.56 4.20
CA SER A 232 19.76 -3.96 3.74
C SER A 232 20.27 -4.72 2.52
N ALA A 233 20.73 -4.01 1.48
CA ALA A 233 21.25 -4.57 0.23
C ALA A 233 22.57 -5.37 0.39
N GLY A 234 22.85 -5.93 1.57
CA GLY A 234 24.17 -6.37 2.01
C GLY A 234 24.34 -7.86 2.28
N VAL A 235 23.35 -8.73 2.07
CA VAL A 235 23.55 -10.19 2.21
C VAL A 235 22.90 -10.95 1.06
N VAL A 236 23.54 -10.91 -0.10
CA VAL A 236 23.47 -12.06 -1.01
C VAL A 236 24.32 -13.14 -0.34
N VAL A 237 23.71 -14.10 0.36
CA VAL A 237 24.42 -15.36 0.65
C VAL A 237 24.49 -16.07 -0.69
N PRO A 238 25.67 -16.24 -1.32
CA PRO A 238 25.76 -17.12 -2.47
C PRO A 238 25.38 -18.52 -1.99
N VAL A 239 24.31 -19.07 -2.55
CA VAL A 239 23.98 -20.49 -2.41
C VAL A 239 25.06 -21.25 -3.19
N LEU A 240 26.18 -21.55 -2.52
CA LEU A 240 27.19 -22.48 -3.01
C LEU A 240 26.59 -23.89 -2.96
N TYR A 241 26.01 -24.33 -4.08
CA TYR A 241 25.71 -25.74 -4.30
C TYR A 241 27.04 -26.49 -4.41
N TYR A 242 27.51 -27.08 -3.30
CA TYR A 242 28.53 -28.12 -3.36
C TYR A 242 27.89 -29.39 -3.93
N HIS A 243 28.11 -29.65 -5.22
CA HIS A 243 27.98 -31.00 -5.78
C HIS A 243 29.15 -31.83 -5.25
N TYR A 244 28.90 -32.69 -4.28
CA TYR A 244 29.79 -33.81 -3.96
C TYR A 244 29.64 -34.86 -5.06
N ALA A 245 30.60 -34.90 -5.99
CA ALA A 245 30.81 -36.07 -6.84
C ALA A 245 31.58 -37.12 -6.03
N HIS A 246 30.92 -38.24 -5.71
CA HIS A 246 31.59 -39.43 -5.22
C HIS A 246 32.18 -40.19 -6.42
N HIS A 247 33.51 -40.36 -6.42
CA HIS A 247 34.23 -41.41 -7.12
C HIS A 247 34.63 -42.49 -6.10
#